data_AF-A0A140DL04-F1
#
_entry.id   AF-A0A140DL04-F1
#
_cell.length_a   1.000
_cell.length_b   1.000
_cell.length_c   1.000
_cell.angle_alpha   90.00
_cell.angle_beta   90.00
_cell.angle_gamma   90.00
#
_symmetry.space_group_name_H-M   'P 1'
#
loop_
_entity.id
_entity.type
_entity.pdbx_description
1 polymer ?
#
loop_
_entity_poly.entity_id
_entity_poly.type
_entity_poly.pdbx_seq_one_letter_code
_entity_poly.pdbx_strand_id
1 'polypeptide(L)'
;RTSSRLSFGLDATAVGDEGGFAPNILNNKDALDLINEAIAKAGYTGKIEIGMDVAASEFYRDGSYDLDFKNPQSGKSKWLSPDKLQALYQEFIKDFPIVSIEDPFDQDDWSAWASITAATKIQIVGDDLTVTNPKRIQTAVDKKACNCLLFEVTQSV
;
A
#
# COMPACT_ATOMS: atom_id res chain seq x y z
N ARG A 1 -27.37 2.70 1.57
CA ARG A 1 -27.01 1.90 2.77
C ARG A 1 -25.75 1.13 2.39
N THR A 2 -24.62 1.43 3.03
CA THR A 2 -23.26 1.04 2.58
C THR A 2 -23.00 -0.46 2.68
N SER A 3 -22.19 -1.00 1.77
CA SER A 3 -21.86 -2.44 1.67
C SER A 3 -21.20 -2.99 2.95
N SER A 4 -20.33 -2.18 3.59
CA SER A 4 -19.62 -2.55 4.82
C SER A 4 -20.55 -2.94 5.97
N ARG A 5 -21.65 -2.21 6.18
CA ARG A 5 -22.62 -2.50 7.25
C ARG A 5 -23.31 -3.87 7.07
N LEU A 6 -23.56 -4.26 5.82
CA LEU A 6 -24.23 -5.53 5.50
C LEU A 6 -23.28 -6.72 5.64
N SER A 7 -21.99 -6.52 5.35
CA SER A 7 -20.99 -7.59 5.38
C SER A 7 -20.26 -7.76 6.72
N PHE A 8 -20.11 -6.69 7.50
CA PHE A 8 -19.28 -6.68 8.72
C PHE A 8 -20.00 -6.20 9.99
N GLY A 9 -21.29 -5.87 9.90
CA GLY A 9 -22.09 -5.38 11.04
C GLY A 9 -22.02 -3.86 11.26
N LEU A 10 -22.76 -3.36 12.26
CA LEU A 10 -22.87 -1.91 12.52
C LEU A 10 -21.57 -1.34 13.11
N ASP A 11 -20.90 -2.08 13.99
CA ASP A 11 -19.68 -1.63 14.69
C ASP A 11 -18.51 -1.42 13.71
N ALA A 12 -18.51 -2.14 12.58
CA ALA A 12 -17.56 -1.97 11.48
C ALA A 12 -17.72 -0.66 10.70
N THR A 13 -18.61 0.24 11.13
CA THR A 13 -18.77 1.59 10.58
C THR A 13 -18.19 2.70 11.47
N ALA A 14 -17.55 2.34 12.59
CA ALA A 14 -16.70 3.27 13.31
C ALA A 14 -15.52 3.71 12.41
N VAL A 15 -15.06 4.95 12.61
CA VAL A 15 -14.00 5.55 11.81
C VAL A 15 -12.70 5.63 12.62
N GLY A 16 -11.57 5.40 11.94
CA GLY A 16 -10.23 5.63 12.49
C GLY A 16 -9.85 7.11 12.49
N ASP A 17 -8.58 7.39 12.80
CA ASP A 17 -8.07 8.75 12.97
C ASP A 17 -8.20 9.61 11.70
N GLU A 18 -8.11 8.99 10.53
CA GLU A 18 -8.25 9.66 9.22
C GLU A 18 -9.68 9.66 8.66
N GLY A 19 -10.66 9.18 9.44
CA GLY A 19 -12.07 9.14 9.01
C GLY A 19 -12.45 7.95 8.10
N GLY A 20 -11.50 7.05 7.80
CA GLY A 20 -11.75 5.79 7.09
C GLY A 20 -12.36 4.70 7.97
N PHE A 21 -12.99 3.69 7.36
CA PHE A 21 -13.48 2.51 8.07
C PHE A 21 -12.35 1.48 8.26
N ALA A 22 -12.34 0.79 9.40
CA ALA A 22 -11.40 -0.30 9.68
C ALA A 22 -12.12 -1.62 10.03
N PRO A 23 -12.92 -2.19 9.10
CA PRO A 23 -13.51 -3.51 9.30
C PRO A 23 -12.43 -4.59 9.43
N ASN A 24 -12.75 -5.69 10.11
CA ASN A 24 -11.84 -6.84 10.24
C ASN A 24 -11.73 -7.61 8.91
N ILE A 25 -10.93 -7.09 7.99
CA ILE A 25 -10.63 -7.70 6.69
C ILE A 25 -9.36 -8.53 6.84
N LEU A 26 -9.43 -9.78 6.38
CA LEU A 26 -8.34 -10.75 6.54
C LEU A 26 -7.34 -10.76 5.39
N ASN A 27 -7.71 -10.24 4.22
CA ASN A 27 -6.84 -10.20 3.06
C ASN A 27 -7.00 -8.88 2.28
N ASN A 28 -5.90 -8.42 1.67
CA ASN A 28 -5.86 -7.12 0.98
C ASN A 28 -6.79 -7.09 -0.25
N LYS A 29 -6.98 -8.23 -0.91
CA LYS A 29 -7.84 -8.33 -2.10
C LYS A 29 -9.31 -8.08 -1.76
N ASP A 30 -9.81 -8.58 -0.63
CA ASP A 30 -11.17 -8.38 -0.15
C ASP A 30 -11.44 -6.90 0.11
N ALA A 31 -10.43 -6.15 0.59
CA ALA A 31 -10.53 -4.69 0.76
C ALA A 31 -10.70 -4.00 -0.60
N LEU A 32 -9.90 -4.36 -1.59
CA LEU A 32 -9.99 -3.82 -2.95
C LEU A 32 -11.32 -4.19 -3.63
N ASP A 33 -11.78 -5.43 -3.49
CA ASP A 33 -13.08 -5.89 -3.99
C ASP A 33 -14.24 -5.10 -3.34
N LEU A 34 -14.16 -4.85 -2.02
CA LEU A 34 -15.16 -4.05 -1.30
C LEU A 34 -15.21 -2.60 -1.78
N ILE A 35 -14.05 -1.97 -2.01
CA ILE A 35 -13.96 -0.60 -2.56
C ILE A 35 -14.54 -0.58 -3.98
N ASN A 36 -14.19 -1.54 -4.83
CA ASN A 36 -14.66 -1.60 -6.20
C ASN A 36 -16.18 -1.84 -6.28
N GLU A 37 -16.72 -2.69 -5.39
CA GLU A 37 -18.16 -2.88 -5.23
C GLU A 37 -18.85 -1.57 -4.79
N ALA A 38 -18.25 -0.82 -3.88
CA ALA A 38 -18.78 0.47 -3.43
C ALA A 38 -18.80 1.51 -4.57
N ILE A 39 -17.73 1.60 -5.37
CA ILE A 39 -17.66 2.46 -6.56
C ILE A 39 -18.77 2.09 -7.56
N ALA A 40 -18.96 0.80 -7.82
CA ALA A 40 -20.00 0.31 -8.71
C ALA A 40 -21.40 0.63 -8.20
N LYS A 41 -21.68 0.38 -6.92
CA LYS A 41 -22.97 0.72 -6.28
C LYS A 41 -23.26 2.22 -6.27
N ALA A 42 -22.23 3.05 -6.23
CA ALA A 42 -22.35 4.50 -6.32
C ALA A 42 -22.54 5.00 -7.77
N GLY A 43 -22.37 4.14 -8.78
CA GLY A 43 -22.51 4.50 -10.20
C GLY A 43 -21.31 5.24 -10.79
N TYR A 44 -20.13 5.10 -10.18
CA TYR A 44 -18.91 5.81 -10.59
C TYR A 44 -17.82 4.89 -11.17
N THR A 45 -18.17 3.68 -11.61
CA THR A 45 -17.23 2.79 -12.31
C THR A 45 -16.54 3.50 -13.47
N GLY A 46 -15.21 3.39 -13.54
CA GLY A 46 -14.38 4.04 -14.55
C GLY A 46 -14.18 5.54 -14.36
N LYS A 47 -14.69 6.13 -13.26
CA LYS A 47 -14.47 7.54 -12.89
C LYS A 47 -13.66 7.70 -11.60
N ILE A 48 -13.44 6.60 -10.88
CA ILE A 48 -12.70 6.55 -9.62
C ILE A 48 -11.59 5.52 -9.78
N GLU A 49 -10.41 5.90 -9.34
CA GLU A 49 -9.20 5.08 -9.28
C GLU A 49 -8.80 4.89 -7.80
N ILE A 50 -7.87 3.97 -7.53
CA ILE A 50 -7.47 3.59 -6.18
C ILE A 50 -6.00 3.97 -5.95
N GLY A 51 -5.73 4.59 -4.81
CA GLY A 51 -4.40 4.72 -4.23
C GLY A 51 -4.26 3.77 -3.03
N MET A 52 -3.06 3.28 -2.80
CA MET A 52 -2.72 2.47 -1.63
C MET A 52 -1.52 3.09 -0.92
N ASP A 53 -1.58 3.17 0.40
CA ASP A 53 -0.40 3.25 1.26
C ASP A 53 -0.24 1.90 1.95
N VAL A 54 0.94 1.31 1.76
CA VAL A 54 1.27 -0.02 2.26
C VAL A 54 2.02 0.06 3.59
N ALA A 55 2.79 1.14 3.83
CA ALA A 55 3.69 1.28 4.98
C ALA A 55 4.53 0.00 5.24
N ALA A 56 5.21 -0.52 4.19
CA ALA A 56 5.80 -1.86 4.23
C ALA A 56 6.92 -2.05 5.26
N SER A 57 7.56 -0.96 5.70
CA SER A 57 8.53 -0.93 6.81
C SER A 57 7.95 -1.56 8.08
N GLU A 58 6.66 -1.38 8.36
CA GLU A 58 5.99 -1.88 9.57
C GLU A 58 6.03 -3.41 9.69
N PHE A 59 6.00 -4.09 8.55
CA PHE A 59 5.99 -5.55 8.46
C PHE A 59 7.21 -6.16 7.78
N TYR A 60 8.26 -5.37 7.54
CA TYR A 60 9.55 -5.86 7.07
C TYR A 60 10.34 -6.55 8.19
N ARG A 61 10.75 -7.80 7.98
CA ARG A 61 11.51 -8.61 8.96
C ARG A 61 12.52 -9.49 8.24
N ASP A 62 13.79 -9.43 8.65
CA ASP A 62 14.87 -10.30 8.17
C ASP A 62 14.97 -10.40 6.63
N GLY A 63 14.82 -9.28 5.89
CA GLY A 63 14.88 -9.29 4.43
C GLY A 63 13.61 -9.77 3.72
N SER A 64 12.52 -9.97 4.46
CA SER A 64 11.23 -10.45 3.95
C SER A 64 10.08 -9.62 4.54
N TYR A 65 8.86 -9.86 4.06
CA TYR A 65 7.67 -9.09 4.42
C TYR A 65 6.58 -10.00 5.01
N ASP A 66 6.15 -9.72 6.23
CA ASP A 66 5.15 -10.48 6.96
C ASP A 66 3.75 -9.87 6.83
N LEU A 67 2.99 -10.32 5.84
CA LEU A 67 1.62 -9.81 5.65
C LEU A 67 0.64 -10.18 6.78
N ASP A 68 1.06 -11.00 7.75
CA ASP A 68 0.29 -11.36 8.95
C ASP A 68 0.97 -10.83 10.24
N PHE A 69 1.76 -9.74 10.17
CA PHE A 69 2.56 -9.21 11.28
C PHE A 69 1.77 -8.87 12.56
N LYS A 70 0.47 -8.61 12.44
CA LYS A 70 -0.44 -8.36 13.59
C LYS A 70 -0.80 -9.65 14.34
N ASN A 71 -0.56 -10.82 13.75
CA ASN A 71 -0.73 -12.12 14.36
C ASN A 71 0.57 -12.55 15.06
N PRO A 72 0.58 -12.69 16.41
CA PRO A 72 1.77 -13.16 17.15
C PRO A 72 2.23 -14.57 16.75
N GLN A 73 1.41 -15.32 16.02
CA GLN A 73 1.68 -16.67 15.55
C GLN A 73 2.07 -16.71 14.07
N SER A 74 2.36 -15.56 13.44
CA SER A 74 2.82 -15.52 12.07
C SER A 74 4.10 -16.34 11.90
N GLY A 75 4.12 -17.16 10.86
CA GLY A 75 5.20 -18.10 10.57
C GLY A 75 6.06 -17.61 9.41
N LYS A 76 7.39 -17.62 9.60
CA LYS A 76 8.37 -17.19 8.58
C LYS A 76 8.21 -17.87 7.21
N SER A 77 7.63 -19.06 7.15
CA SER A 77 7.37 -19.77 5.89
C SER A 77 6.34 -19.09 4.98
N LYS A 78 5.52 -18.18 5.52
CA LYS A 78 4.53 -17.39 4.77
C LYS A 78 5.04 -16.01 4.37
N TRP A 79 6.18 -15.58 4.90
CA TRP A 79 6.74 -14.28 4.60
C TRP A 79 7.14 -14.21 3.12
N LEU A 80 6.93 -13.03 2.53
CA LEU A 80 7.22 -12.80 1.13
C LEU A 80 8.61 -12.22 0.97
N SER A 81 9.35 -12.71 -0.02
CA SER A 81 10.53 -11.99 -0.51
C SER A 81 10.09 -10.71 -1.24
N PRO A 82 10.98 -9.73 -1.43
CA PRO A 82 10.66 -8.53 -2.19
C PRO A 82 10.04 -8.83 -3.57
N ASP A 83 10.59 -9.79 -4.32
CA ASP A 83 10.06 -10.21 -5.62
C ASP A 83 8.63 -10.76 -5.57
N LYS A 84 8.29 -11.52 -4.51
CA LYS A 84 6.94 -12.07 -4.35
C LYS A 84 5.95 -10.99 -3.97
N LEU A 85 6.37 -10.04 -3.14
CA LEU A 85 5.55 -8.88 -2.78
C LEU A 85 5.33 -7.97 -4.00
N GLN A 86 6.37 -7.75 -4.82
CA GLN A 86 6.24 -7.07 -6.11
C GLN A 86 5.20 -7.75 -7.02
N ALA A 87 5.28 -9.07 -7.16
CA ALA A 87 4.35 -9.83 -7.99
C ALA A 87 2.90 -9.69 -7.50
N LEU A 88 2.69 -9.65 -6.18
CA LEU A 88 1.38 -9.39 -5.58
C LEU A 88 0.84 -8.00 -5.95
N TYR A 89 1.67 -6.95 -5.88
CA TYR A 89 1.26 -5.61 -6.31
C TYR A 89 0.92 -5.56 -7.80
N GLN A 90 1.68 -6.26 -8.64
CA GLN A 90 1.41 -6.33 -10.07
C GLN A 90 0.08 -7.04 -10.39
N GLU A 91 -0.27 -8.06 -9.61
CA GLU A 91 -1.59 -8.69 -9.67
C GLU A 91 -2.70 -7.68 -9.31
N PHE A 92 -2.52 -6.92 -8.23
CA PHE A 92 -3.50 -5.90 -7.86
C PHE A 92 -3.64 -4.79 -8.92
N ILE A 93 -2.53 -4.29 -9.47
CA ILE A 93 -2.55 -3.27 -10.53
C ILE A 93 -3.27 -3.77 -11.78
N LYS A 94 -3.17 -5.07 -12.08
CA LYS A 94 -3.85 -5.68 -13.23
C LYS A 94 -5.36 -5.82 -13.00
N ASP A 95 -5.75 -6.19 -11.78
CA ASP A 95 -7.13 -6.58 -11.47
C ASP A 95 -8.00 -5.41 -10.96
N PHE A 96 -7.38 -4.34 -10.48
CA PHE A 96 -8.05 -3.17 -9.90
C PHE A 96 -7.53 -1.86 -10.52
N PRO A 97 -8.32 -0.76 -10.51
CA PRO A 97 -7.91 0.53 -11.07
C PRO A 97 -6.92 1.26 -10.15
N ILE A 98 -5.84 0.60 -9.74
CA ILE A 98 -4.79 1.16 -8.89
C ILE A 98 -3.87 2.04 -9.73
N VAL A 99 -3.70 3.29 -9.32
CA VAL A 99 -2.86 4.29 -10.02
C VAL A 99 -1.76 4.88 -9.15
N SER A 100 -1.76 4.59 -7.85
CA SER A 100 -0.71 5.02 -6.92
C SER A 100 -0.48 3.97 -5.84
N ILE A 101 0.77 3.66 -5.56
CA ILE A 101 1.20 2.86 -4.40
C ILE A 101 2.29 3.64 -3.66
N GLU A 102 2.08 3.84 -2.37
CA GLU A 102 3.00 4.45 -1.42
C GLU A 102 3.65 3.39 -0.54
N ASP A 103 4.93 3.60 -0.25
CA ASP A 103 5.79 2.72 0.57
C ASP A 103 5.60 1.21 0.35
N PRO A 104 5.74 0.72 -0.91
CA PRO A 104 5.57 -0.71 -1.23
C PRO A 104 6.63 -1.62 -0.60
N PHE A 105 7.75 -1.07 -0.11
CA PHE A 105 8.85 -1.82 0.47
C PHE A 105 9.44 -1.07 1.66
N ASP A 106 10.29 -1.76 2.42
CA ASP A 106 11.02 -1.16 3.54
C ASP A 106 11.79 0.10 3.10
N GLN A 107 11.86 1.07 4.01
CA GLN A 107 12.49 2.37 3.78
C GLN A 107 13.94 2.30 3.27
N ASP A 108 14.67 1.20 3.50
CA ASP A 108 16.05 1.01 3.06
C ASP A 108 16.23 -0.12 2.02
N ASP A 109 15.15 -0.77 1.55
CA ASP A 109 15.19 -1.79 0.47
C ASP A 109 15.22 -1.16 -0.93
N TRP A 110 16.24 -0.34 -1.18
CA TRP A 110 16.40 0.43 -2.40
C TRP A 110 16.33 -0.41 -3.69
N SER A 111 16.75 -1.68 -3.63
CA SER A 111 16.67 -2.61 -4.76
C SER A 111 15.24 -2.93 -5.15
N ALA A 112 14.39 -3.24 -4.18
CA ALA A 112 12.99 -3.58 -4.42
C ALA A 112 12.22 -2.37 -4.95
N TRP A 113 12.47 -1.19 -4.38
CA TRP A 113 11.93 0.09 -4.85
C TRP A 113 12.25 0.37 -6.33
N ALA A 114 13.53 0.28 -6.70
CA ALA A 114 13.94 0.47 -8.10
C ALA A 114 13.31 -0.57 -9.04
N SER A 115 13.14 -1.81 -8.55
CA SER A 115 12.53 -2.91 -9.32
C SER A 115 11.06 -2.66 -9.62
N ILE A 116 10.23 -2.32 -8.62
CA ILE A 116 8.80 -2.02 -8.86
C ILE A 116 8.63 -0.79 -9.74
N THR A 117 9.39 0.27 -9.49
CA THR A 117 9.29 1.52 -10.26
C THR A 117 9.66 1.31 -11.72
N ALA A 118 10.61 0.42 -12.02
CA ALA A 118 10.92 0.03 -13.39
C ALA A 118 9.85 -0.89 -14.03
N ALA A 119 9.13 -1.66 -13.21
CA ALA A 119 8.18 -2.67 -13.66
C ALA A 119 6.74 -2.16 -13.84
N THR A 120 6.44 -0.93 -13.42
CA THR A 120 5.11 -0.31 -13.56
C THR A 120 5.17 1.09 -14.14
N LYS A 121 4.02 1.58 -14.59
CA LYS A 121 3.84 2.96 -15.07
C LYS A 121 3.01 3.82 -14.11
N ILE A 122 2.49 3.21 -13.04
CA ILE A 122 1.69 3.92 -12.04
C ILE A 122 2.59 4.82 -11.17
N GLN A 123 1.96 5.65 -10.35
CA GLN A 123 2.67 6.42 -9.36
C GLN A 123 3.22 5.52 -8.25
N ILE A 124 4.51 5.65 -7.94
CA ILE A 124 5.16 5.05 -6.78
C ILE A 124 5.64 6.19 -5.89
N VAL A 125 5.02 6.30 -4.72
CA VAL A 125 5.22 7.39 -3.76
C VAL A 125 6.19 6.93 -2.68
N GLY A 126 7.21 7.75 -2.39
CA GLY A 126 8.06 7.56 -1.22
C GLY A 126 7.67 8.49 -0.09
N ASP A 127 7.25 7.92 1.05
CA ASP A 127 7.12 8.62 2.33
C ASP A 127 8.30 8.26 3.23
N ASP A 128 8.28 7.13 3.94
CA ASP A 128 9.36 6.66 4.83
C ASP A 128 10.70 6.51 4.08
N LEU A 129 10.64 6.16 2.79
CA LEU A 129 11.82 6.10 1.93
C LEU A 129 12.56 7.44 1.90
N THR A 130 11.82 8.55 1.88
CA THR A 130 12.37 9.89 1.63
C THR A 130 12.35 10.79 2.85
N VAL A 131 11.38 10.64 3.77
CA VAL A 131 11.11 11.44 4.98
C VAL A 131 11.27 12.94 4.75
N THR A 132 10.84 13.40 3.59
CA THR A 132 11.02 14.79 3.12
C THR A 132 12.48 15.30 3.21
N ASN A 133 13.47 14.40 3.22
CA ASN A 133 14.89 14.70 3.40
C ASN A 133 15.61 14.83 2.05
N PRO A 134 16.23 15.98 1.72
CA PRO A 134 16.87 16.19 0.42
C PRO A 134 17.93 15.15 0.04
N LYS A 135 18.67 14.58 1.00
CA LYS A 135 19.69 13.55 0.72
C LYS A 135 19.06 12.22 0.33
N ARG A 136 17.98 11.83 1.03
CA ARG A 136 17.24 10.60 0.69
C ARG A 136 16.47 10.77 -0.61
N ILE A 137 15.87 11.94 -0.85
CA ILE A 137 15.25 12.29 -2.13
C ILE A 137 16.27 12.19 -3.28
N GLN A 138 17.46 12.78 -3.13
CA GLN A 138 18.51 12.67 -4.15
C GLN A 138 18.90 11.21 -4.40
N THR A 139 18.99 10.40 -3.33
CA THR A 139 19.29 8.97 -3.44
C THR A 139 18.18 8.21 -4.17
N ALA A 140 16.91 8.52 -3.88
CA ALA A 140 15.76 7.94 -4.57
C ALA A 140 15.75 8.29 -6.06
N VAL A 141 16.09 9.53 -6.41
CA VAL A 141 16.25 9.97 -7.81
C VAL A 141 17.37 9.21 -8.50
N ASP A 142 18.56 9.15 -7.91
CA ASP A 142 19.75 8.50 -8.50
C ASP A 142 19.51 7.01 -8.75
N LYS A 143 18.77 6.36 -7.84
CA LYS A 143 18.43 4.93 -7.93
C LYS A 143 17.15 4.65 -8.71
N LYS A 144 16.40 5.68 -9.12
CA LYS A 144 15.06 5.56 -9.70
C LYS A 144 14.11 4.72 -8.82
N ALA A 145 14.20 4.95 -7.52
CA ALA A 145 13.52 4.17 -6.50
C ALA A 145 12.01 4.44 -6.47
N CYS A 146 11.59 5.69 -6.63
CA CYS A 146 10.20 6.12 -6.71
C CYS A 146 10.04 7.20 -7.79
N ASN A 147 8.79 7.58 -8.11
CA ASN A 147 8.49 8.63 -9.09
C ASN A 147 7.56 9.74 -8.55
N CYS A 148 7.21 9.67 -7.27
CA CYS A 148 6.45 10.67 -6.54
C CYS A 148 6.98 10.79 -5.09
N LEU A 149 6.83 11.98 -4.52
CA LEU A 149 7.26 12.33 -3.17
C LEU A 149 6.02 12.62 -2.33
N LEU A 150 5.86 11.95 -1.20
CA LEU A 150 4.97 12.46 -0.16
C LEU A 150 5.70 13.61 0.55
N PHE A 151 5.07 14.78 0.62
CA PHE A 151 5.70 15.98 1.16
C PHE A 151 5.07 16.37 2.49
N GLU A 152 5.80 16.11 3.58
CA GLU A 152 5.38 16.46 4.93
C GLU A 152 6.23 17.61 5.49
N VAL A 153 5.59 18.76 5.71
CA VAL A 153 6.28 19.97 6.21
C VAL A 153 6.91 19.74 7.59
N THR A 154 6.29 18.90 8.43
CA THR A 154 6.78 18.56 9.77
C THR A 154 8.01 17.64 9.76
N GLN A 155 8.23 16.89 8.68
CA GLN A 155 9.41 16.03 8.52
C GLN A 155 10.58 16.76 7.86
N SER A 156 10.36 17.97 7.34
CA SER A 156 11.37 18.77 6.67
C SER A 156 12.42 19.28 7.67
N VAL A 157 13.58 18.62 7.75
CA VAL A 157 14.78 19.03 8.52
C VAL A 157 16.02 19.20 7.64
#